data_AF-Q5R123-F1
#
_entry.id   AF-Q5R123-F1
#
_cell.length_a   1.000
_cell.length_b   1.000
_cell.length_c   1.000
_cell.angle_alpha   90.00
_cell.angle_beta   90.00
_cell.angle_gamma   90.00
#
_symmetry.space_group_name_H-M   'P 1'
#
loop_
_entity.id
_entity.type
_entity.pdbx_description
1 polymer ?
#
loop_
_entity_poly.entity_id
_entity_poly.type
_entity_poly.pdbx_seq_one_letter_code
_entity_poly.pdbx_strand_id
1 'polypeptide(L)'
;MGITDKVANPQVVYLKDELLKQGVVNNEELGVVLVAVNGSVLGFKSSVEEKPVSIEPGANSTLCDTKSGTVWDVRGKFIKGEIESNLVPVAISDEYWFSWKLFHPGSKLVHCK
;
A
#
# COMPACT_ATOMS: atom_id res chain seq x y z
N MET A 1 0.73 5.73 -9.86
CA MET A 1 -0.04 5.53 -8.61
C MET A 1 0.23 6.67 -7.64
N GLY A 2 -0.63 7.68 -7.62
CA GLY A 2 -0.54 8.81 -6.66
C GLY A 2 -1.27 8.46 -5.37
N ILE A 3 -0.72 8.86 -4.21
CA ILE A 3 -1.41 8.74 -2.92
C ILE A 3 -2.15 10.05 -2.66
N THR A 4 -3.49 10.01 -2.68
CA THR A 4 -4.34 11.20 -2.48
C THR A 4 -4.68 11.43 -1.00
N ASP A 5 -4.62 10.38 -0.20
CA ASP A 5 -4.85 10.43 1.24
C ASP A 5 -3.77 11.26 1.96
N LYS A 6 -4.16 11.93 3.05
CA LYS A 6 -3.26 12.80 3.85
C LYS A 6 -2.20 12.01 4.62
N VAL A 7 -2.29 10.68 4.67
CA VAL A 7 -1.27 9.83 5.28
C VAL A 7 0.12 10.05 4.67
N ALA A 8 0.19 10.36 3.36
CA ALA A 8 1.44 10.70 2.69
C ALA A 8 1.57 12.24 2.57
N ASN A 9 2.50 12.82 3.33
CA ASN A 9 2.83 14.24 3.26
C ASN A 9 4.36 14.46 3.18
N PRO A 10 4.89 15.03 2.08
CA PRO A 10 4.18 15.52 0.90
C PRO A 10 3.52 14.38 0.11
N GLN A 11 2.51 14.72 -0.69
CA GLN A 11 1.89 13.76 -1.61
C GLN A 11 2.94 13.15 -2.53
N VAL A 12 2.86 11.85 -2.78
CA VAL A 12 3.83 11.12 -3.60
C VAL A 12 3.15 10.39 -4.74
N VAL A 13 3.96 10.03 -5.73
CA VAL A 13 3.55 9.17 -6.83
C VAL A 13 4.59 8.09 -7.05
N TYR A 14 4.11 6.88 -7.34
CA TYR A 14 4.93 5.72 -7.71
C TYR A 14 4.69 5.35 -9.17
N LEU A 15 5.70 4.77 -9.82
CA LEU A 15 5.52 4.12 -11.11
C LEU A 15 4.74 2.83 -10.92
N LYS A 16 3.66 2.66 -11.68
CA LYS A 16 2.80 1.47 -11.60
C LYS A 16 3.59 0.20 -11.92
N ASP A 17 4.44 0.24 -12.94
CA ASP A 17 5.23 -0.92 -13.38
C ASP A 17 6.18 -1.43 -12.29
N GLU A 18 6.76 -0.52 -11.49
CA GLU A 18 7.62 -0.90 -10.36
C GLU A 18 6.81 -1.60 -9.27
N LEU A 19 5.63 -1.08 -8.93
CA LEU A 19 4.72 -1.70 -7.97
C LEU A 19 4.25 -3.08 -8.43
N LEU A 20 3.88 -3.21 -9.71
CA LEU A 20 3.47 -4.49 -10.30
C LEU A 20 4.61 -5.52 -10.27
N LYS A 21 5.85 -5.08 -10.47
CA LYS A 21 7.03 -5.95 -10.42
C LYS A 21 7.36 -6.43 -9.00
N GLN A 22 7.18 -5.58 -7.99
CA GLN A 22 7.47 -5.94 -6.60
C GLN A 22 6.35 -6.73 -5.91
N GLY A 23 5.10 -6.56 -6.34
CA GLY A 23 3.97 -7.24 -5.73
C GLY A 23 3.48 -6.55 -4.46
N VAL A 24 4.31 -6.47 -3.42
CA VAL A 24 3.99 -5.78 -2.17
C VAL A 24 5.13 -4.83 -1.81
N VAL A 25 4.78 -3.55 -1.56
CA VAL A 25 5.74 -2.50 -1.20
C VAL A 25 5.31 -1.88 0.13
N ASN A 26 6.11 -2.13 1.17
CA ASN A 26 5.97 -1.45 2.46
C ASN A 26 6.74 -0.13 2.42
N ASN A 27 6.05 1.00 2.57
CA ASN A 27 6.68 2.30 2.76
C ASN A 27 6.35 2.82 4.16
N GLU A 28 7.21 2.45 5.11
CA GLU A 28 7.08 2.84 6.52
C GLU A 28 7.20 4.35 6.73
N GLU A 29 8.03 5.04 5.94
CA GLU A 29 8.22 6.50 6.03
C GLU A 29 6.92 7.27 5.74
N LEU A 30 6.11 6.76 4.81
CA LEU A 30 4.82 7.35 4.43
C LEU A 30 3.62 6.67 5.12
N GLY A 31 3.86 5.67 5.97
CA GLY A 31 2.81 4.97 6.68
C GLY A 31 1.86 4.16 5.79
N VAL A 32 2.34 3.62 4.66
CA VAL A 32 1.51 2.93 3.67
C VAL A 32 2.09 1.61 3.19
N VAL A 33 1.20 0.71 2.77
CA VAL A 33 1.53 -0.51 2.02
C VAL A 33 0.79 -0.48 0.69
N LEU A 34 1.51 -0.73 -0.40
CA LEU A 34 0.95 -0.84 -1.74
C LEU A 34 1.00 -2.29 -2.20
N VAL A 35 -0.13 -2.82 -2.67
CA VAL A 35 -0.28 -4.22 -3.04
C VAL A 35 -0.76 -4.31 -4.48
N ALA A 36 0.04 -4.92 -5.35
CA ALA A 36 -0.33 -5.24 -6.71
C ALA A 36 -1.20 -6.50 -6.77
N VAL A 37 -2.35 -6.39 -7.43
CA VAL A 37 -3.32 -7.47 -7.60
C VAL A 37 -3.90 -7.40 -9.01
N ASN A 38 -3.69 -8.46 -9.81
CA ASN A 38 -4.26 -8.58 -11.17
C ASN A 38 -4.03 -7.35 -12.07
N GLY A 39 -2.83 -6.75 -12.04
CA GLY A 39 -2.51 -5.56 -12.85
C GLY A 39 -3.01 -4.22 -12.28
N SER A 40 -3.69 -4.25 -11.13
CA SER A 40 -4.09 -3.08 -10.36
C SER A 40 -3.24 -2.95 -9.10
N VAL A 41 -3.34 -1.81 -8.41
CA VAL A 41 -2.70 -1.59 -7.12
C VAL A 41 -3.78 -1.20 -6.11
N LEU A 42 -3.67 -1.71 -4.89
CA LEU A 42 -4.42 -1.29 -3.71
C LEU A 42 -3.48 -0.61 -2.72
N GLY A 43 -4.00 0.34 -1.96
CA GLY A 43 -3.26 1.01 -0.90
C GLY A 43 -3.88 0.75 0.46
N PHE A 44 -3.05 0.52 1.47
CA PHE A 44 -3.45 0.35 2.86
C PHE A 44 -2.55 1.18 3.77
N LYS A 45 -3.02 1.51 4.97
CA LYS A 45 -2.15 2.04 6.02
C LYS A 45 -1.19 0.95 6.48
N SER A 46 0.05 1.31 6.82
CA SER A 46 1.00 0.41 7.47
C SER A 46 0.74 0.24 8.98
N SER A 47 -0.50 0.45 9.41
CA SER A 47 -0.96 0.21 10.78
C SER A 47 -2.44 -0.16 10.82
N VAL A 48 -2.79 -0.99 11.79
CA VAL A 48 -4.16 -1.40 12.12
C VAL A 48 -4.34 -1.19 13.61
N GLU A 49 -5.38 -0.47 14.02
CA GLU A 49 -5.61 -0.13 15.45
C GLU A 49 -4.36 0.46 16.12
N GLU A 50 -3.67 1.36 15.41
CA GLU A 50 -2.42 2.01 15.84
C GLU A 50 -1.20 1.06 15.99
N LYS A 51 -1.37 -0.24 15.76
CA LYS A 51 -0.27 -1.21 15.73
C LYS A 51 0.37 -1.23 14.33
N PRO A 52 1.70 -1.04 14.21
CA PRO A 52 2.37 -1.09 12.92
C PRO A 52 2.37 -2.52 12.37
N VAL A 53 2.10 -2.67 11.08
CA VAL A 53 2.14 -3.95 10.36
C VAL A 53 3.22 -3.92 9.28
N SER A 54 3.84 -5.07 9.02
CA SER A 54 4.78 -5.27 7.92
C SER A 54 4.30 -6.45 7.09
N ILE A 55 3.79 -6.13 5.89
CA ILE A 55 3.00 -7.06 5.09
C ILE A 55 3.88 -7.74 4.04
N GLU A 56 3.77 -9.06 3.95
CA GLU A 56 4.36 -9.87 2.88
C GLU A 56 3.29 -10.68 2.13
N PRO A 57 3.55 -11.08 0.87
CA PRO A 57 2.70 -12.03 0.17
C PRO A 57 2.66 -13.38 0.90
N GLY A 58 1.45 -13.85 1.21
CA GLY A 58 1.18 -15.18 1.74
C GLY A 58 0.74 -16.18 0.66
N ALA A 59 0.48 -17.42 1.08
CA ALA A 59 -0.03 -18.46 0.17
C ALA A 59 -1.43 -18.10 -0.36
N ASN A 60 -1.78 -18.61 -1.55
CA ASN A 60 -3.13 -18.47 -2.13
C ASN A 60 -3.60 -17.01 -2.27
N SER A 61 -2.71 -16.09 -2.64
CA SER A 61 -3.03 -14.66 -2.75
C SER A 61 -3.59 -14.10 -1.43
N THR A 62 -2.83 -14.32 -0.35
CA THR A 62 -3.10 -13.68 0.94
C THR A 62 -2.02 -12.67 1.26
N LEU A 63 -2.28 -11.83 2.25
CA LEU A 63 -1.35 -10.88 2.83
C LEU A 63 -1.08 -11.33 4.26
N CYS A 64 0.19 -11.38 4.67
CA CYS A 64 0.58 -11.84 5.99
C CYS A 64 1.40 -10.75 6.70
N ASP A 65 1.02 -10.40 7.92
CA ASP A 65 1.87 -9.56 8.77
C ASP A 65 2.97 -10.42 9.40
N THR A 66 4.21 -10.04 9.16
CA THR A 66 5.41 -10.77 9.61
C THR A 66 5.59 -10.76 11.13
N LYS A 67 4.95 -9.82 11.85
CA LYS A 67 5.09 -9.67 13.31
C LYS A 67 4.04 -10.46 14.08
N SER A 68 2.77 -10.30 13.73
CA SER A 68 1.63 -10.92 14.44
C SER A 68 1.18 -12.25 13.84
N GLY A 69 1.65 -12.58 12.63
CA GLY A 69 1.15 -13.73 11.86
C GLY A 69 -0.28 -13.56 11.38
N THR A 70 -0.84 -12.34 11.43
CA THR A 70 -2.19 -12.05 10.95
C THR A 70 -2.25 -12.17 9.43
N VAL A 71 -3.32 -12.78 8.94
CA VAL A 71 -3.56 -13.05 7.53
C VAL A 71 -4.81 -12.32 7.07
N TRP A 72 -4.69 -11.61 5.96
CA TRP A 72 -5.79 -11.01 5.22
C TRP A 72 -5.88 -11.60 3.81
N ASP A 73 -7.04 -11.46 3.17
CA ASP A 73 -7.12 -11.63 1.71
C ASP A 73 -6.39 -10.47 0.98
N VAL A 74 -6.19 -10.58 -0.33
CA VAL A 74 -5.57 -9.51 -1.13
C VAL A 74 -6.30 -8.16 -1.06
N ARG A 75 -7.57 -8.14 -0.61
CA ARG A 75 -8.39 -6.93 -0.48
C ARG A 75 -8.32 -6.34 0.94
N GLY A 76 -7.52 -6.93 1.82
CA GLY A 76 -7.36 -6.49 3.21
C GLY A 76 -8.44 -6.97 4.16
N LYS A 77 -9.26 -7.97 3.77
CA LYS A 77 -10.26 -8.55 4.67
C LYS A 77 -9.61 -9.55 5.60
N PHE A 78 -9.88 -9.45 6.90
CA PHE A 78 -9.35 -10.36 7.91
C PHE A 78 -9.75 -11.82 7.62
N ILE A 79 -8.78 -12.72 7.77
CA ILE A 79 -8.98 -14.17 7.66
C ILE A 79 -8.72 -14.85 9.01
N LYS A 80 -7.53 -14.62 9.60
CA LYS A 80 -7.11 -15.24 10.88
C LYS A 80 -5.89 -14.54 11.48
N GLY A 81 -5.64 -14.72 12.77
CA GLY A 81 -4.43 -14.28 13.47
C GLY A 81 -4.74 -13.39 14.67
N GLU A 82 -3.72 -12.68 15.16
CA GLU A 82 -3.82 -11.87 16.38
C GLU A 82 -4.62 -10.57 16.19
N ILE A 83 -4.47 -9.91 15.04
CA ILE A 83 -5.17 -8.65 14.73
C ILE A 83 -6.51 -9.01 14.07
N GLU A 84 -7.58 -9.06 14.85
CA GLU A 84 -8.94 -9.43 14.41
C GLU A 84 -9.68 -8.29 13.67
N SER A 85 -8.97 -7.54 12.83
CA SER A 85 -9.45 -6.35 12.14
C SER A 85 -8.99 -6.32 10.68
N ASN A 86 -9.77 -5.68 9.80
CA ASN A 86 -9.40 -5.49 8.39
C ASN A 86 -8.25 -4.48 8.24
N LEU A 87 -7.49 -4.57 7.14
CA LEU A 87 -6.59 -3.50 6.74
C LEU A 87 -7.37 -2.22 6.43
N VAL A 88 -6.79 -1.08 6.77
CA VAL A 88 -7.41 0.23 6.53
C VAL A 88 -7.01 0.72 5.13
N PRO A 89 -7.95 0.86 4.18
CA PRO A 89 -7.63 1.29 2.82
C PRO A 89 -7.15 2.75 2.81
N VAL A 90 -6.27 3.04 1.85
CA VAL A 90 -5.74 4.37 1.56
C VAL A 90 -6.19 4.77 0.17
N ALA A 91 -6.68 6.01 0.03
CA ALA A 91 -7.08 6.53 -1.26
C ALA A 91 -5.86 6.74 -2.17
N ILE A 92 -5.93 6.16 -3.38
CA ILE A 92 -4.91 6.27 -4.42
C ILE A 92 -5.56 6.65 -5.75
N SER A 93 -4.79 7.27 -6.65
CA SER A 93 -5.17 7.54 -8.03
C SER A 93 -4.25 6.79 -9.01
N ASP A 94 -4.86 6.09 -9.96
CA ASP A 94 -4.16 5.46 -11.09
C ASP A 94 -4.08 6.45 -12.25
N GLU A 95 -3.12 7.35 -12.14
CA GLU A 95 -2.82 8.36 -13.15
C GLU A 95 -1.33 8.35 -13.50
N TYR A 96 -1.03 8.84 -14.70
CA TYR A 96 0.34 9.09 -15.12
C TYR A 96 1.00 10.13 -14.22
N TRP A 97 2.24 9.87 -13.82
CA TRP A 97 2.97 10.72 -12.87
C TRP A 97 3.16 12.17 -13.37
N PHE A 98 3.28 12.38 -14.69
CA PHE A 98 3.41 13.71 -15.27
C PHE A 98 2.11 14.52 -15.17
N SER A 99 0.94 13.87 -15.29
CA SER A 99 -0.36 14.52 -15.04
C SER A 99 -0.51 14.84 -13.56
N TRP A 100 -0.17 13.89 -12.68
CA TRP A 100 -0.19 14.08 -11.23
C TRP A 100 0.64 15.30 -10.79
N LYS A 101 1.83 15.49 -11.37
CA LYS A 101 2.72 16.61 -11.05
C LYS A 101 2.10 17.98 -11.37
N LEU A 102 1.21 18.06 -12.36
CA LEU A 102 0.48 19.30 -12.68
C LEU A 102 -0.51 19.68 -11.57
N PHE A 103 -1.23 18.69 -11.02
CA PHE A 103 -2.20 18.91 -9.93
C PHE A 103 -1.54 18.98 -8.54
N HIS A 104 -0.39 18.34 -8.39
CA HIS A 104 0.37 18.24 -7.14
C HIS A 104 1.83 18.66 -7.37
N PRO A 105 2.13 19.97 -7.56
CA PRO A 105 3.48 20.42 -7.92
C PRO A 105 4.57 20.07 -6.90
N GLY A 106 4.20 19.96 -5.62
CA GLY A 106 5.12 19.53 -4.54
C GLY A 106 5.41 18.03 -4.50
N SER A 107 4.72 17.23 -5.33
CA SER A 107 4.84 15.77 -5.26
C SER A 107 6.20 15.26 -5.70
N LYS A 108 6.63 14.15 -5.09
CA LYS A 108 7.87 13.46 -5.44
C LYS A 108 7.55 12.12 -6.08
N LEU A 109 8.30 11.80 -7.15
CA LEU A 109 8.34 10.45 -7.69
C LEU A 109 9.13 9.58 -6.72
N VAL A 110 8.53 8.48 -6.27
CA VAL A 110 9.16 7.49 -5.41
C VAL A 110 9.42 6.25 -6.25
N HIS A 111 10.66 5.78 -6.22
CA HIS A 111 11.05 4.53 -6.85
C HIS A 111 11.02 3.38 -5.84
N CYS A 112 10.47 2.24 -6.23
CA CYS A 112 10.52 1.04 -5.42
C CYS A 112 11.95 0.46 -5.48
N LYS A 113 12.59 0.24 -4.33
CA LYS A 113 13.95 -0.32 -4.23
C LYS A 113 13.95 -1.84 -4.28
#